data_AF-A0A370V249-F1
#
_entry.id   AF-A0A370V249-F1
#
_cell.length_a   1.000
_cell.length_b   1.000
_cell.length_c   1.000
_cell.angle_alpha   90.00
_cell.angle_beta   90.00
_cell.angle_gamma   90.00
#
_symmetry.space_group_name_H-M   'P 1'
#
loop_
_entity.id
_entity.type
_entity.pdbx_description
1 polymer ?
#
loop_
_entity_poly.entity_id
_entity_poly.type
_entity_poly.pdbx_seq_one_letter_code
_entity_poly.pdbx_strand_id
1 'polypeptide(L)'
;MRNIPGLSWVKAWGEGQQEKLDGAYNVQNINKIFISGWHPNKSQSELEEMILAAFKKVPNELNKKFSYKEVRKLPFKITITGRISASLTIENVTDELKSALETKFGRDSTFFDPNRVGKYILIKKKDVWAFIETLGYFRDFYLEFVEWNESNGFYDFVYLDTENSTFNISYEEE
;
A
#
# COMPACT_ATOMS: atom_id res chain seq x y z
N MET A 1 15.53 5.63 8.04
CA MET A 1 14.19 5.14 8.41
C MET A 1 14.17 3.81 9.15
N ARG A 2 15.32 3.19 9.46
CA ARG A 2 15.41 1.88 10.15
C ARG A 2 14.98 1.86 11.63
N ASN A 3 14.58 3.01 12.20
CA ASN A 3 14.40 3.20 13.64
C ASN A 3 12.93 3.31 14.09
N ILE A 4 11.95 3.17 13.19
CA ILE A 4 10.52 3.19 13.55
C ILE A 4 9.94 1.80 13.26
N PRO A 5 9.92 0.90 14.27
CA PRO A 5 9.37 -0.44 14.10
C PRO A 5 7.85 -0.38 13.88
N GLY A 6 7.31 -1.29 13.07
CA GLY A 6 5.87 -1.45 12.87
C GLY A 6 5.24 -0.61 11.75
N LEU A 7 6.03 0.19 11.02
CA LEU A 7 5.55 0.90 9.83
C LEU A 7 5.15 -0.08 8.71
N SER A 8 3.89 -0.04 8.29
CA SER A 8 3.43 -0.75 7.08
C SER A 8 3.88 -0.03 5.82
N TRP A 9 3.89 1.31 5.84
CA TRP A 9 4.31 2.11 4.68
C TRP A 9 4.97 3.43 5.09
N VAL A 10 6.05 3.87 4.42
CA VAL A 10 6.63 5.21 4.60
C VAL A 10 7.34 5.69 3.33
N LYS A 11 7.12 6.92 2.92
CA LYS A 11 7.84 7.50 1.80
C LYS A 11 8.50 8.81 2.22
N ALA A 12 9.73 9.01 1.76
CA ALA A 12 10.40 10.30 1.80
C ALA A 12 10.76 10.76 0.39
N TRP A 13 10.65 12.06 0.15
CA TRP A 13 11.01 12.69 -1.12
C TRP A 13 11.52 14.12 -0.90
N GLY A 14 12.26 14.62 -1.87
CA GLY A 14 12.88 15.95 -1.82
C GLY A 14 12.09 17.03 -2.54
N GLU A 15 12.60 18.26 -2.48
CA GLU A 15 11.99 19.46 -3.08
C GLU A 15 11.61 19.29 -4.55
N GLY A 16 12.53 18.83 -5.41
CA GLY A 16 12.27 18.72 -6.86
C GLY A 16 11.22 17.65 -7.21
N GLN A 17 10.96 16.72 -6.30
CA GLN A 17 9.85 15.77 -6.44
C GLN A 17 8.53 16.41 -5.98
N GLN A 18 8.57 17.21 -4.91
CA GLN A 18 7.41 17.96 -4.43
C GLN A 18 6.95 19.02 -5.44
N GLU A 19 7.88 19.74 -6.06
CA GLU A 19 7.56 20.76 -7.08
C GLU A 19 6.92 20.16 -8.33
N LYS A 20 7.32 18.94 -8.71
CA LYS A 20 6.64 18.19 -9.78
C LYS A 20 5.20 17.82 -9.40
N LEU A 21 4.93 17.53 -8.13
CA LEU A 21 3.57 17.28 -7.64
C LEU A 21 2.74 18.55 -7.58
N ASP A 22 3.33 19.66 -7.15
CA ASP A 22 2.65 20.95 -7.02
C ASP A 22 2.46 21.64 -8.39
N GLY A 23 3.18 21.18 -9.43
CA GLY A 23 3.13 21.73 -10.79
C GLY A 23 3.82 23.09 -10.92
N ALA A 24 4.48 23.57 -9.87
CA ALA A 24 5.13 24.87 -9.80
C ALA A 24 6.33 24.85 -8.85
N TYR A 25 7.33 25.68 -9.17
CA TYR A 25 8.47 25.93 -8.29
C TYR A 25 8.02 26.67 -7.02
N ASN A 26 8.48 26.24 -5.85
CA ASN A 26 8.08 26.85 -4.59
C ASN A 26 9.27 27.01 -3.63
N VAL A 27 9.65 28.27 -3.38
CA VAL A 27 10.74 28.65 -2.46
C VAL A 27 10.53 28.07 -1.05
N GLN A 28 9.28 27.83 -0.64
CA GLN A 28 8.95 27.22 0.65
C GLN A 28 9.36 25.75 0.77
N ASN A 29 9.68 25.09 -0.35
CA ASN A 29 10.13 23.70 -0.42
C ASN A 29 11.67 23.58 -0.34
N ILE A 30 12.41 24.69 -0.43
CA ILE A 30 13.87 24.67 -0.43
C ILE A 30 14.41 24.03 0.84
N ASN A 31 15.33 23.07 0.67
CA ASN A 31 15.92 22.27 1.73
C ASN A 31 14.90 21.47 2.58
N LYS A 32 13.66 21.28 2.11
CA LYS A 32 12.69 20.40 2.78
C LYS A 32 12.77 18.97 2.26
N ILE A 33 12.72 18.04 3.21
CA ILE A 33 12.42 16.63 2.97
C ILE A 33 11.02 16.37 3.47
N PHE A 34 10.16 15.90 2.58
CA PHE A 34 8.80 15.51 2.90
C PHE A 34 8.76 14.04 3.26
N ILE A 35 7.96 13.71 4.26
CA ILE A 35 7.80 12.35 4.75
C ILE A 35 6.32 12.07 4.95
N SER A 36 5.84 10.93 4.47
CA SER A 36 4.48 10.44 4.69
C SER A 36 4.52 8.97 5.08
N GLY A 37 3.62 8.48 5.91
CA GLY A 37 3.63 7.09 6.33
C GLY A 37 2.31 6.57 6.87
N TRP A 38 2.21 5.25 6.94
CA TRP A 38 1.12 4.50 7.54
C TRP A 38 1.66 3.51 8.58
N HIS A 39 1.02 3.52 9.75
CA HIS A 39 1.29 2.59 10.83
C HIS A 39 -0.04 2.06 11.37
N PRO A 40 -0.23 0.73 11.49
CA PRO A 40 -1.52 0.13 11.81
C PRO A 40 -2.06 0.56 13.17
N ASN A 41 -1.16 0.74 14.15
CA ASN A 41 -1.52 1.05 15.54
C ASN A 41 -1.23 2.50 15.97
N LYS A 42 -1.04 3.42 15.02
CA LYS A 42 -0.71 4.82 15.33
C LYS A 42 -1.50 5.79 14.47
N SER A 43 -1.96 6.87 15.08
CA SER A 43 -2.54 8.00 14.35
C SER A 43 -1.48 8.74 13.54
N GLN A 44 -1.93 9.53 12.55
CA GLN A 44 -1.02 10.34 11.72
C GLN A 44 -0.23 11.36 12.56
N SER A 45 -0.86 11.94 13.60
CA SER A 45 -0.21 12.86 14.53
C SER A 45 0.86 12.19 15.39
N GLU A 46 0.57 11.01 15.96
CA GLU A 46 1.59 10.25 16.71
C GLU A 46 2.75 9.84 15.80
N LEU A 47 2.46 9.46 14.56
CA LEU A 47 3.49 9.05 13.61
C LEU A 47 4.38 10.23 13.21
N GLU A 48 3.79 11.41 12.98
CA GLU A 48 4.52 12.65 12.76
C GLU A 48 5.49 12.94 13.92
N GLU A 49 5.00 12.90 15.16
CA GLU A 49 5.83 13.16 16.34
C GLU A 49 6.99 12.16 16.44
N MET A 50 6.72 10.86 16.23
CA MET A 50 7.75 9.82 16.25
C MET A 50 8.81 10.04 15.17
N ILE A 51 8.39 10.38 13.94
CA ILE A 51 9.27 10.66 12.81
C ILE A 51 10.14 11.87 13.12
N LEU A 52 9.53 13.00 13.48
CA LEU A 52 10.25 14.24 13.77
C LEU A 52 11.20 14.08 14.96
N ALA A 53 10.81 13.35 16.01
CA ALA A 53 11.68 13.04 17.13
C ALA A 53 12.88 12.16 16.73
N ALA A 54 12.69 11.19 15.83
CA ALA A 54 13.77 10.36 15.33
C ALA A 54 14.80 11.18 14.55
N PHE A 55 14.36 12.17 13.77
CA PHE A 55 15.25 13.05 13.01
C PHE A 55 15.94 14.12 13.85
N LYS A 56 15.33 14.60 14.94
CA LYS A 56 15.99 15.52 15.90
C LYS A 56 17.22 14.91 16.58
N LYS A 57 17.31 13.58 16.66
CA LYS A 57 18.46 12.86 17.24
C LYS A 57 19.64 12.75 16.28
N VAL A 58 19.46 13.04 15.00
CA VAL A 58 20.55 13.06 14.01
C VAL A 58 21.26 14.41 14.17
N PRO A 59 22.58 14.44 14.47
CA PRO A 59 23.30 15.69 14.56
C PRO A 59 23.14 16.47 13.26
N ASN A 60 22.94 17.78 13.40
CA ASN A 60 22.45 18.71 12.40
C ASN A 60 23.48 19.00 11.29
N GLU A 61 23.96 17.97 10.60
CA GLU A 61 25.07 18.07 9.63
C GLU A 61 24.66 18.72 8.31
N LEU A 62 23.37 18.87 8.02
CA LEU A 62 22.87 19.40 6.75
C LEU A 62 21.62 20.22 7.06
N ASN A 63 21.61 21.52 6.74
CA ASN A 63 20.50 22.51 6.90
C ASN A 63 19.16 22.08 6.26
N LYS A 64 18.64 20.92 6.62
CA LYS A 64 17.48 20.24 6.04
C LYS A 64 16.33 20.36 7.02
N LYS A 65 15.17 20.76 6.51
CA LYS A 65 13.91 20.80 7.26
C LYS A 65 13.11 19.55 6.95
N PHE A 66 12.61 18.86 7.96
CA PHE A 66 11.71 17.72 7.76
C PHE A 66 10.26 18.20 7.89
N SER A 67 9.43 17.85 6.93
CA SER A 67 7.99 18.14 6.96
C SER A 67 7.23 16.83 6.86
N TYR A 68 6.32 16.59 7.78
CA TYR A 68 5.38 15.50 7.64
C TYR A 68 4.25 15.91 6.70
N LYS A 69 3.78 14.97 5.87
CA LYS A 69 2.61 15.13 5.01
C LYS A 69 1.69 13.96 5.27
N GLU A 70 0.46 14.27 5.65
CA GLU A 70 -0.55 13.27 5.95
C GLU A 70 -0.75 12.33 4.76
N VAL A 71 -0.88 11.04 5.07
CA VAL A 71 -1.10 10.02 4.05
C VAL A 71 -2.49 10.18 3.42
N ARG A 72 -2.54 10.19 2.09
CA ARG A 72 -3.80 10.10 1.36
C ARG A 72 -4.10 8.63 1.12
N LYS A 73 -5.09 8.11 1.83
CA LYS A 73 -5.56 6.73 1.67
C LYS A 73 -6.34 6.59 0.37
N LEU A 74 -5.95 5.63 -0.46
CA LEU A 74 -6.60 5.30 -1.72
C LEU A 74 -6.95 3.80 -1.72
N PRO A 75 -7.98 3.38 -0.96
CA PRO A 75 -8.49 2.03 -1.05
C PRO A 75 -9.01 1.76 -2.47
N PHE A 76 -8.70 0.59 -3.01
CA PHE A 76 -9.36 0.07 -4.20
C PHE A 76 -10.02 -1.27 -3.87
N LYS A 77 -11.04 -1.63 -4.64
CA LYS A 77 -11.78 -2.89 -4.51
C LYS A 77 -11.53 -3.74 -5.74
N ILE A 78 -11.79 -5.04 -5.60
CA ILE A 78 -11.77 -5.95 -6.74
C ILE A 78 -13.07 -6.72 -6.84
N THR A 79 -13.44 -7.08 -8.07
CA THR A 79 -14.45 -8.09 -8.35
C THR A 79 -13.76 -9.27 -9.00
N ILE A 80 -13.72 -10.39 -8.30
CA ILE A 80 -13.21 -11.66 -8.83
C ILE A 80 -14.40 -12.50 -9.27
N THR A 81 -14.36 -12.98 -10.50
CA THR A 81 -15.31 -13.97 -11.01
C THR A 81 -14.53 -15.17 -11.50
N GLY A 82 -14.69 -16.33 -10.86
CA GLY A 82 -13.88 -17.51 -11.17
C GLY A 82 -14.59 -18.81 -10.88
N ARG A 83 -14.11 -19.88 -11.52
CA ARG A 83 -14.65 -21.24 -11.33
C ARG A 83 -13.66 -22.11 -10.58
N ILE A 84 -14.18 -22.88 -9.63
CA ILE A 84 -13.39 -23.81 -8.80
C ILE A 84 -13.80 -25.25 -9.05
N SER A 85 -12.87 -26.18 -8.78
CA SER A 85 -13.14 -27.61 -8.82
C SER A 85 -14.20 -28.00 -7.79
N ALA A 86 -15.07 -28.96 -8.14
CA ALA A 86 -16.05 -29.55 -7.23
C ALA A 86 -15.43 -30.24 -5.99
N SER A 87 -14.11 -30.46 -5.99
CA SER A 87 -13.37 -30.99 -4.83
C SER A 87 -13.10 -29.95 -3.74
N LEU A 88 -13.27 -28.65 -4.05
CA LEU A 88 -13.06 -27.53 -3.12
C LEU A 88 -14.41 -26.98 -2.63
N THR A 89 -14.43 -26.31 -1.48
CA THR A 89 -15.63 -25.63 -0.97
C THR A 89 -15.56 -24.14 -1.27
N ILE A 90 -16.62 -23.56 -1.85
CA ILE A 90 -16.70 -22.12 -2.15
C ILE A 90 -16.39 -21.25 -0.92
N GLU A 91 -16.94 -21.59 0.24
CA GLU A 91 -16.73 -20.86 1.50
C GLU A 91 -15.25 -20.84 1.89
N ASN A 92 -14.60 -22.02 1.96
CA ASN A 92 -13.17 -22.13 2.28
C ASN A 92 -12.30 -21.34 1.30
N VAL A 93 -12.54 -21.50 -0.02
CA VAL A 93 -11.78 -20.77 -1.04
C VAL A 93 -11.96 -19.27 -0.88
N THR A 94 -13.18 -18.79 -0.61
CA THR A 94 -13.46 -17.37 -0.42
C THR A 94 -12.71 -16.82 0.79
N ASP A 95 -12.73 -17.52 1.92
CA ASP A 95 -12.07 -17.08 3.15
C ASP A 95 -10.53 -17.11 3.02
N GLU A 96 -9.98 -18.17 2.44
CA GLU A 96 -8.54 -18.28 2.18
C GLU A 96 -8.07 -17.20 1.20
N LEU A 97 -8.83 -16.95 0.14
CA LEU A 97 -8.53 -15.90 -0.84
C LEU A 97 -8.55 -14.51 -0.21
N LYS A 98 -9.60 -14.18 0.58
CA LYS A 98 -9.68 -12.91 1.32
C LYS A 98 -8.49 -12.74 2.26
N SER A 99 -8.19 -13.76 3.07
CA SER A 99 -7.08 -13.73 4.02
C SER A 99 -5.71 -13.56 3.33
N ALA A 100 -5.49 -14.28 2.23
CA ALA A 100 -4.27 -14.18 1.44
C ALA A 100 -4.10 -12.79 0.81
N LEU A 101 -5.18 -12.25 0.24
CA LEU A 101 -5.20 -10.91 -0.36
C LEU A 101 -5.01 -9.81 0.69
N GLU A 102 -5.64 -9.92 1.85
CA GLU A 102 -5.51 -8.95 2.95
C GLU A 102 -4.07 -8.95 3.49
N THR A 103 -3.51 -10.15 3.69
CA THR A 103 -2.12 -10.30 4.13
C THR A 103 -1.15 -9.66 3.15
N LYS A 104 -1.40 -9.76 1.84
CA LYS A 104 -0.46 -9.32 0.79
C LYS A 104 -0.64 -7.86 0.37
N PHE A 105 -1.87 -7.38 0.29
CA PHE A 105 -2.23 -6.10 -0.32
C PHE A 105 -3.11 -5.23 0.58
N GLY A 106 -3.58 -5.76 1.72
CA GLY A 106 -4.37 -5.04 2.69
C GLY A 106 -3.62 -3.87 3.32
N ARG A 107 -4.38 -2.97 3.95
CA ARG A 107 -3.87 -1.70 4.50
C ARG A 107 -2.68 -1.87 5.44
N ASP A 108 -2.70 -2.93 6.23
CA ASP A 108 -1.73 -3.15 7.30
C ASP A 108 -0.65 -4.18 6.88
N SER A 109 -0.60 -4.54 5.59
CA SER A 109 0.38 -5.48 5.05
C SER A 109 1.82 -5.03 5.27
N THR A 110 2.70 -6.00 5.56
CA THR A 110 4.15 -5.78 5.66
C THR A 110 4.87 -5.93 4.32
N PHE A 111 4.15 -6.32 3.26
CA PHE A 111 4.73 -6.58 1.94
C PHE A 111 5.00 -5.32 1.12
N PHE A 112 4.55 -4.15 1.58
CA PHE A 112 4.88 -2.89 0.91
C PHE A 112 6.38 -2.54 0.98
N ASP A 113 7.11 -3.01 2.01
CA ASP A 113 8.57 -2.90 2.09
C ASP A 113 9.18 -4.24 2.55
N PRO A 114 9.27 -5.23 1.64
CA PRO A 114 9.65 -6.60 2.00
C PRO A 114 11.06 -6.68 2.57
N ASN A 115 11.94 -5.75 2.17
CA ASN A 115 13.32 -5.70 2.62
C ASN A 115 13.52 -4.80 3.85
N ARG A 116 12.48 -4.11 4.34
CA ARG A 116 12.55 -3.15 5.46
C ARG A 116 13.65 -2.08 5.27
N VAL A 117 13.93 -1.73 4.02
CA VAL A 117 14.98 -0.76 3.62
C VAL A 117 14.38 0.55 3.12
N GLY A 118 13.06 0.70 3.16
CA GLY A 118 12.34 1.85 2.63
C GLY A 118 12.18 1.83 1.11
N LYS A 119 12.33 0.66 0.46
CA LYS A 119 12.11 0.50 -0.99
C LYS A 119 10.68 0.03 -1.22
N TYR A 120 9.76 0.97 -1.09
CA TYR A 120 8.34 0.69 -1.18
C TYR A 120 7.89 0.28 -2.58
N ILE A 121 7.15 -0.84 -2.63
CA ILE A 121 6.59 -1.40 -3.86
C ILE A 121 5.16 -0.94 -3.99
N LEU A 122 4.86 -0.24 -5.08
CA LEU A 122 3.49 0.11 -5.44
C LEU A 122 2.77 -1.12 -5.96
N ILE A 123 1.53 -1.33 -5.53
CA ILE A 123 0.69 -2.40 -6.05
C ILE A 123 0.43 -2.12 -7.54
N LYS A 124 0.68 -3.12 -8.37
CA LYS A 124 0.30 -3.10 -9.79
C LYS A 124 -0.79 -4.12 -10.02
N LYS A 125 -1.70 -3.84 -10.97
CA LYS A 125 -2.77 -4.76 -11.36
C LYS A 125 -2.25 -6.17 -11.69
N LYS A 126 -1.12 -6.24 -12.40
CA LYS A 126 -0.45 -7.51 -12.74
C LYS A 126 0.03 -8.31 -11.51
N ASP A 127 0.38 -7.64 -10.42
CA ASP A 127 0.91 -8.31 -9.22
C ASP A 127 -0.24 -8.95 -8.44
N VAL A 128 -1.41 -8.29 -8.41
CA VAL A 128 -2.64 -8.85 -7.83
C VAL A 128 -3.12 -10.05 -8.65
N TRP A 129 -3.13 -9.92 -9.98
CA TRP A 129 -3.48 -11.00 -10.90
C TRP A 129 -2.57 -12.21 -10.70
N ALA A 130 -1.25 -12.01 -10.78
CA ALA A 130 -0.27 -13.08 -10.61
C ALA A 130 -0.37 -13.74 -9.23
N PHE A 131 -0.68 -12.97 -8.18
CA PHE A 131 -0.86 -13.54 -6.85
C PHE A 131 -2.08 -14.47 -6.77
N ILE A 132 -3.21 -14.08 -7.37
CA ILE A 132 -4.41 -14.95 -7.43
C ILE A 132 -4.11 -16.23 -8.21
N GLU A 133 -3.39 -16.15 -9.34
CA GLU A 133 -2.94 -17.33 -10.09
C GLU A 133 -2.08 -18.27 -9.23
N THR A 134 -1.17 -17.72 -8.41
CA THR A 134 -0.29 -18.56 -7.57
C THR A 134 -1.03 -19.34 -6.49
N LEU A 135 -2.24 -18.93 -6.12
CA LEU A 135 -3.07 -19.67 -5.16
C LEU A 135 -3.66 -20.96 -5.77
N GLY A 136 -3.75 -21.05 -7.10
CA GLY A 136 -4.16 -22.26 -7.80
C GLY A 136 -5.63 -22.67 -7.62
N TYR A 137 -6.47 -21.78 -7.07
CA TYR A 137 -7.89 -22.08 -6.83
C TYR A 137 -8.73 -22.09 -8.12
N PHE A 138 -8.36 -21.26 -9.08
CA PHE A 138 -9.11 -21.06 -10.32
C PHE A 138 -8.33 -21.60 -11.51
N ARG A 139 -9.02 -22.32 -12.40
CA ARG A 139 -8.46 -22.66 -13.72
C ARG A 139 -8.43 -21.45 -14.64
N ASP A 140 -9.53 -20.71 -14.64
CA ASP A 140 -9.69 -19.42 -15.31
C ASP A 140 -10.49 -18.49 -14.38
N PHE A 141 -10.10 -17.22 -14.32
CA PHE A 141 -10.82 -16.19 -13.59
C PHE A 141 -10.77 -14.84 -14.32
N TYR A 142 -11.72 -13.99 -14.00
CA TYR A 142 -11.78 -12.60 -14.39
C TYR A 142 -11.59 -11.71 -13.17
N LEU A 143 -10.83 -10.64 -13.33
CA LEU A 143 -10.51 -9.68 -12.28
C LEU A 143 -10.82 -8.26 -12.78
N GLU A 144 -11.77 -7.62 -12.12
CA GLU A 144 -12.08 -6.21 -12.30
C GLU A 144 -11.56 -5.40 -11.12
N PHE A 145 -11.02 -4.21 -11.40
CA PHE A 145 -10.56 -3.27 -10.38
C PHE A 145 -11.53 -2.10 -10.30
N VAL A 146 -12.12 -1.90 -9.13
CA VAL A 146 -13.09 -0.84 -8.85
C VAL A 146 -12.42 0.23 -7.98
N GLU A 147 -12.67 1.50 -8.28
CA GLU A 147 -12.06 2.64 -7.57
C GLU A 147 -10.52 2.64 -7.58
N TRP A 148 -9.91 2.02 -8.60
CA TRP A 148 -8.46 2.04 -8.78
C TRP A 148 -7.97 3.44 -9.13
N ASN A 149 -7.09 3.98 -8.28
CA ASN A 149 -6.43 5.26 -8.50
C ASN A 149 -4.93 5.05 -8.72
N GLU A 150 -4.37 5.70 -9.73
CA GLU A 150 -2.91 5.72 -9.91
C GLU A 150 -2.28 6.55 -8.78
N SER A 151 -1.43 5.91 -7.99
CA SER A 151 -0.68 6.57 -6.92
C SER A 151 0.27 7.60 -7.52
N ASN A 152 0.35 8.78 -6.92
CA ASN A 152 1.45 9.71 -7.20
C ASN A 152 2.84 9.18 -6.77
N GLY A 153 2.90 8.06 -6.03
CA GLY A 153 4.13 7.42 -5.57
C GLY A 153 4.80 8.09 -4.36
N PHE A 154 4.16 9.12 -3.80
CA PHE A 154 4.68 9.94 -2.71
C PHE A 154 3.86 9.82 -1.43
N TYR A 155 2.74 10.53 -1.32
CA TYR A 155 1.86 10.50 -0.14
C TYR A 155 0.57 9.70 -0.37
N ASP A 156 0.37 9.18 -1.58
CA ASP A 156 -0.78 8.35 -1.95
C ASP A 156 -0.54 6.88 -1.58
N PHE A 157 -1.23 6.42 -0.54
CA PHE A 157 -1.17 5.05 -0.07
C PHE A 157 -2.31 4.23 -0.66
N VAL A 158 -1.98 3.46 -1.70
CA VAL A 158 -2.89 2.56 -2.39
C VAL A 158 -2.84 1.17 -1.74
N TYR A 159 -4.01 0.66 -1.34
CA TYR A 159 -4.16 -0.67 -0.72
C TYR A 159 -5.49 -1.31 -1.13
N LEU A 160 -5.55 -2.63 -1.05
CA LEU A 160 -6.76 -3.40 -1.35
C LEU A 160 -7.70 -3.37 -0.14
N ASP A 161 -8.96 -3.04 -0.39
CA ASP A 161 -10.06 -3.20 0.56
C ASP A 161 -10.74 -4.56 0.32
N THR A 162 -10.26 -5.59 1.01
CA THR A 162 -10.76 -6.96 0.83
C THR A 162 -12.16 -7.15 1.41
N GLU A 163 -12.51 -6.42 2.47
CA GLU A 163 -13.82 -6.50 3.13
C GLU A 163 -14.94 -6.02 2.21
N ASN A 164 -14.69 -4.97 1.42
CA ASN A 164 -15.66 -4.42 0.47
C ASN A 164 -15.46 -4.93 -0.97
N SER A 165 -14.62 -5.95 -1.18
CA SER A 165 -14.43 -6.59 -2.48
C SER A 165 -15.46 -7.69 -2.75
N THR A 166 -15.76 -7.94 -4.02
CA THR A 166 -16.78 -8.90 -4.46
C THR A 166 -16.14 -10.18 -4.98
N PHE A 167 -16.62 -11.33 -4.49
CA PHE A 167 -16.11 -12.66 -4.87
C PHE A 167 -17.25 -13.51 -5.44
N ASN A 168 -17.32 -13.57 -6.77
CA ASN A 168 -18.30 -14.36 -7.51
C ASN A 168 -17.68 -15.70 -7.89
N ILE A 169 -17.76 -16.68 -6.98
CA ILE A 169 -17.16 -18.01 -7.18
C ILE A 169 -18.27 -19.02 -7.46
N SER A 170 -18.11 -19.81 -8.52
CA SER A 170 -19.00 -20.93 -8.84
C SER A 170 -18.21 -22.21 -9.12
N TYR A 171 -18.90 -23.35 -9.15
CA TYR A 171 -18.28 -24.61 -9.57
C TYR A 171 -18.09 -24.66 -11.08
N GLU A 172 -17.09 -25.42 -11.54
CA GLU A 172 -17.01 -25.84 -12.93
C GLU A 172 -18.23 -26.73 -13.26
N GLU A 173 -18.93 -26.42 -14.35
CA GLU A 173 -19.94 -27.32 -14.91
C GLU A 173 -19.21 -28.50 -15.59
N GLU A 174 -19.59 -29.74 -15.25
CA GLU A 174 -19.06 -30.98 -15.85
C GLU A 174 -19.29 -31.06 -17.37
#